data_AF-A0A977KC68-F1
#
_entry.id   AF-A0A977KC68-F1
#
_cell.length_a   1.000
_cell.length_b   1.000
_cell.length_c   1.000
_cell.angle_alpha   90.00
_cell.angle_beta   90.00
_cell.angle_gamma   90.00
#
_symmetry.space_group_name_H-M   'P 1'
#
loop_
_entity.id
_entity.type
_entity.pdbx_description
1 polymer ?
#
loop_
_entity_poly.entity_id
_entity_poly.type
_entity_poly.pdbx_seq_one_letter_code
_entity_poly.pdbx_strand_id
1 'polypeptide(L)'
;MIIQSKHDDHFWMVTSGGEVKKMTFDDVIKEVEGCYNSLKVSFCPEKGKMLIWSRNGRAAIGVINADLFDPHLWCNLERFAALVNSRLPEPILPSDIEAAKAEIAWSLGSNKPEIPIEA
;
A
#
# COMPACT_ATOMS: atom_id res chain seq x y z
N MET A 1 1.38 4.78 8.88
CA MET A 1 0.49 5.28 7.80
C MET A 1 1.31 6.11 6.83
N ILE A 2 0.96 6.12 5.55
CA ILE A 2 1.64 6.90 4.49
C ILE A 2 0.56 7.63 3.67
N ILE A 3 0.73 8.91 3.37
CA ILE A 3 -0.21 9.74 2.59
C ILE A 3 0.59 10.69 1.69
N GLN A 4 0.21 10.83 0.42
CA GLN A 4 0.71 11.92 -0.42
C GLN A 4 -0.09 13.21 -0.23
N SER A 5 0.60 14.32 0.04
CA SER A 5 0.01 15.64 0.17
C SER A 5 -0.14 16.32 -1.19
N LYS A 6 -1.33 16.85 -1.48
CA LYS A 6 -1.58 17.69 -2.68
C LYS A 6 -1.01 19.10 -2.63
N HIS A 7 -0.48 19.52 -1.49
CA HIS A 7 -0.04 20.91 -1.28
C HIS A 7 1.45 21.11 -1.61
N ASP A 8 2.24 20.06 -1.46
CA ASP A 8 3.69 20.12 -1.61
C ASP A 8 4.26 18.90 -2.33
N ASP A 9 3.41 18.01 -2.86
CA ASP A 9 3.78 16.77 -3.57
C ASP A 9 4.70 15.81 -2.79
N HIS A 10 4.78 15.97 -1.47
CA HIS A 10 5.53 15.08 -0.59
C HIS A 10 4.64 13.99 0.01
N PHE A 11 5.28 12.90 0.40
CA PHE A 11 4.69 11.86 1.20
C PHE A 11 4.94 12.11 2.69
N TRP A 12 3.92 11.88 3.49
CA TRP A 12 3.97 11.99 4.94
C TRP A 12 3.77 10.61 5.51
N MET A 13 4.78 10.13 6.24
CA MET A 13 4.77 8.84 6.89
C MET A 13 4.72 8.99 8.41
N VAL A 14 3.69 8.42 9.03
CA VAL A 14 3.59 8.27 10.48
C VAL A 14 4.10 6.88 10.85
N THR A 15 5.20 6.83 11.61
CA THR A 15 5.80 5.58 12.09
C THR A 15 5.06 5.03 13.31
N SER A 16 5.34 3.79 13.70
CA SER A 16 4.74 3.15 14.89
C SER A 16 5.07 3.87 16.21
N GLY A 17 6.13 4.70 16.23
CA GLY A 17 6.48 5.55 17.37
C GLY A 17 5.78 6.92 17.37
N GLY A 18 4.89 7.20 16.41
CA GLY A 18 4.21 8.48 16.26
C GLY A 18 5.07 9.57 15.58
N GLU A 19 6.31 9.25 15.20
CA GLU A 19 7.17 10.16 14.44
C GLU A 19 6.58 10.40 13.04
N VAL A 20 6.59 11.66 12.61
CA VAL A 20 6.14 12.07 11.28
C VAL A 20 7.36 12.37 10.42
N LYS A 21 7.54 11.59 9.34
CA LYS A 21 8.59 11.77 8.35
C LYS A 21 8.02 12.35 7.06
N LYS A 22 8.63 13.43 6.58
CA LYS A 22 8.39 13.99 5.25
C LYS A 22 9.34 13.32 4.26
N MET A 23 8.81 12.84 3.14
CA MET A 23 9.53 12.03 2.15
C MET A 23 9.21 12.53 0.74
N THR A 24 10.20 12.47 -0.15
CA THR A 24 9.98 12.66 -1.59
C THR A 24 9.42 11.38 -2.21
N PHE A 25 9.01 11.44 -3.49
CA PHE A 25 8.64 10.24 -4.23
C PHE A 25 9.78 9.23 -4.29
N ASP A 26 11.01 9.68 -4.57
CA ASP A 26 12.19 8.82 -4.64
C ASP A 26 12.49 8.12 -3.30
N ASP A 27 12.26 8.82 -2.18
CA ASP A 27 12.42 8.21 -0.84
C ASP A 27 11.39 7.10 -0.63
N VAL A 28 10.13 7.30 -1.06
CA VAL A 28 9.10 6.25 -1.00
C VAL A 28 9.47 5.06 -1.86
N ILE A 29 9.98 5.28 -3.08
CA ILE A 29 10.42 4.20 -3.97
C ILE A 29 11.55 3.39 -3.34
N LYS A 30 12.53 4.05 -2.71
CA LYS A 30 13.61 3.37 -1.96
C LYS A 30 13.07 2.54 -0.80
N GLU A 31 12.05 3.03 -0.09
CA GLU A 31 11.43 2.30 1.02
C GLU A 31 10.79 0.97 0.59
N VAL A 32 10.25 0.94 -0.64
CA VAL A 32 9.65 -0.25 -1.27
C VAL A 32 10.56 -0.93 -2.29
N GLU A 33 11.84 -0.57 -2.31
CA GLU A 33 12.84 -1.22 -3.15
C GLU A 33 13.02 -2.68 -2.71
N GLY A 34 13.10 -3.58 -3.69
CA GLY A 34 13.16 -5.03 -3.48
C GLY A 34 11.83 -5.67 -3.06
N CYS A 35 10.74 -4.90 -2.96
CA CYS A 35 9.42 -5.41 -2.66
C CYS A 35 8.64 -5.77 -3.93
N TYR A 36 7.49 -6.43 -3.76
CA TYR A 36 6.53 -6.56 -4.86
C TYR A 36 6.02 -5.17 -5.23
N ASN A 37 6.10 -4.82 -6.50
CA ASN A 37 5.69 -3.52 -7.02
C ASN A 37 4.87 -3.71 -8.29
N SER A 38 3.73 -3.03 -8.33
CA SER A 38 2.89 -2.94 -9.52
C SER A 38 2.27 -1.55 -9.64
N LEU A 39 1.48 -1.34 -10.69
CA LEU A 39 0.73 -0.09 -10.87
C LEU A 39 -0.35 0.14 -9.80
N LYS A 40 -0.74 -0.90 -9.05
CA LYS A 40 -1.84 -0.82 -8.07
C LYS A 40 -1.34 -0.89 -6.64
N VAL A 41 -0.27 -1.64 -6.40
CA VAL A 41 0.21 -1.89 -5.04
C VAL A 41 1.73 -2.08 -4.99
N SER A 42 2.34 -1.49 -3.97
CA SER A 42 3.69 -1.86 -3.53
C SER A 42 3.59 -2.53 -2.17
N PHE A 43 4.07 -3.76 -2.04
CA PHE A 43 3.93 -4.54 -0.81
C PHE A 43 5.23 -5.27 -0.43
N CYS A 44 5.67 -5.01 0.81
CA CYS A 44 6.86 -5.58 1.43
C CYS A 44 6.43 -6.45 2.64
N PRO A 45 6.24 -7.78 2.47
CA PRO A 45 5.80 -8.63 3.57
C PRO A 45 6.77 -8.62 4.76
N GLU A 46 8.07 -8.72 4.50
CA GLU A 46 9.11 -8.74 5.55
C GLU A 46 9.20 -7.44 6.35
N LYS A 47 8.87 -6.31 5.72
CA LYS A 47 8.87 -4.98 6.35
C LYS A 47 7.47 -4.58 6.86
N GLY A 48 6.44 -5.41 6.61
CA GLY A 48 5.04 -5.10 6.84
C GLY A 48 4.57 -3.81 6.14
N LYS A 49 5.12 -3.40 5.00
CA LYS A 49 4.74 -2.14 4.34
C LYS A 49 3.82 -2.40 3.16
N MET A 50 2.77 -1.61 3.04
CA MET A 50 1.87 -1.65 1.90
C MET A 50 1.51 -0.24 1.46
N LEU A 51 1.66 0.05 0.17
CA LEU A 51 1.17 1.24 -0.50
C LEU A 51 0.15 0.83 -1.55
N ILE A 52 -1.01 1.46 -1.52
CA ILE A 52 -2.03 1.37 -2.56
C ILE A 52 -1.92 2.64 -3.39
N TRP A 53 -1.76 2.46 -4.69
CA TRP A 53 -1.62 3.55 -5.64
C TRP A 53 -2.98 3.92 -6.23
N SER A 54 -3.18 5.20 -6.51
CA SER A 54 -4.31 5.67 -7.31
C SER A 54 -4.23 5.13 -8.73
N ARG A 55 -5.35 5.18 -9.46
CA ARG A 55 -5.46 4.64 -10.82
C ARG A 55 -4.38 5.13 -11.79
N ASN A 56 -3.96 6.39 -11.66
CA ASN A 56 -2.92 6.96 -12.51
C ASN A 56 -1.52 6.94 -11.86
N GLY A 57 -1.36 6.31 -10.70
CA GLY A 57 -0.10 6.24 -9.95
C GLY A 57 0.37 7.59 -9.40
N ARG A 58 -0.51 8.60 -9.33
CA ARG A 58 -0.17 9.97 -8.91
C ARG A 58 -0.38 10.24 -7.43
N ALA A 59 -1.08 9.35 -6.74
CA ALA A 59 -1.31 9.38 -5.31
C ALA A 59 -1.09 7.99 -4.72
N ALA A 60 -0.67 7.92 -3.47
CA ALA A 60 -0.67 6.68 -2.71
C ALA A 60 -1.13 6.90 -1.26
N ILE A 61 -1.76 5.88 -0.70
CA ILE A 61 -1.95 5.72 0.73
C ILE A 61 -1.32 4.41 1.16
N GLY A 62 -0.94 4.30 2.43
CA GLY A 62 -0.38 3.06 2.90
C GLY A 62 -0.37 2.89 4.40
N VAL A 63 -0.05 1.66 4.77
CA VAL A 63 0.10 1.21 6.14
C VAL A 63 1.49 0.62 6.34
N ILE A 64 1.97 0.75 7.57
CA ILE A 64 3.20 0.12 8.04
C ILE A 64 2.76 -0.94 9.04
N ASN A 65 3.49 -2.05 9.13
CA ASN A 65 3.11 -3.26 9.86
C ASN A 65 1.74 -3.81 9.43
N ALA A 66 1.47 -3.82 8.13
CA ALA A 66 0.28 -4.41 7.55
C ALA A 66 0.26 -5.93 7.81
N ASP A 67 -0.69 -6.39 8.61
CA ASP A 67 -1.06 -7.80 8.66
C ASP A 67 -2.10 -8.07 7.57
N LEU A 68 -1.68 -8.69 6.48
CA LEU A 68 -2.56 -8.98 5.35
C LEU A 68 -3.68 -9.98 5.68
N PHE A 69 -3.53 -10.73 6.78
CA PHE A 69 -4.54 -11.67 7.26
C PHE A 69 -5.53 -11.03 8.23
N ASP A 70 -5.29 -9.77 8.67
CA ASP A 70 -6.24 -9.03 9.48
C ASP A 70 -7.49 -8.69 8.64
N PRO A 71 -8.68 -9.24 9.00
CA PRO A 71 -9.91 -8.98 8.26
C PRO A 71 -10.35 -7.49 8.33
N HIS A 72 -9.85 -6.73 9.29
CA HIS A 72 -10.19 -5.32 9.46
C HIS A 72 -9.26 -4.38 8.68
N LEU A 73 -8.10 -4.84 8.23
CA LEU A 73 -7.11 -4.01 7.52
C LEU A 73 -7.73 -3.30 6.30
N TRP A 74 -8.42 -4.05 5.45
CA TRP A 74 -9.00 -3.54 4.21
C TRP A 74 -10.11 -2.52 4.46
N CYS A 75 -11.01 -2.80 5.41
CA CYS A 75 -12.07 -1.87 5.81
C CYS A 75 -11.49 -0.57 6.41
N ASN A 76 -10.42 -0.68 7.20
CA ASN A 76 -9.72 0.48 7.76
C ASN A 76 -9.04 1.31 6.66
N LEU A 77 -8.45 0.67 5.64
CA LEU A 77 -7.86 1.35 4.49
C LEU A 77 -8.91 2.09 3.66
N GLU A 78 -10.08 1.50 3.43
CA GLU A 78 -11.19 2.18 2.75
C GLU A 78 -11.66 3.43 3.50
N ARG A 79 -11.86 3.30 4.82
CA ARG A 79 -12.25 4.42 5.68
C ARG A 79 -11.19 5.51 5.69
N PHE A 80 -9.92 5.11 5.74
CA PHE A 80 -8.79 6.03 5.70
C PHE A 80 -8.72 6.76 4.36
N ALA A 81 -8.84 6.06 3.24
CA ALA A 81 -8.90 6.65 1.90
C ALA A 81 -10.01 7.70 1.81
N ALA A 82 -11.22 7.37 2.27
CA ALA A 82 -12.35 8.29 2.29
C ALA A 82 -12.05 9.57 3.11
N LEU A 83 -11.36 9.45 4.24
CA LEU A 83 -10.98 10.58 5.08
C LEU A 83 -9.94 11.49 4.40
N VAL A 84 -8.96 10.90 3.71
CA VAL A 84 -7.80 11.63 3.19
C VAL A 84 -7.93 12.04 1.72
N ASN A 85 -8.90 11.52 0.97
CA ASN A 85 -9.09 11.80 -0.46
C ASN A 85 -9.13 13.29 -0.81
N SER A 86 -9.70 14.12 0.06
CA SER A 86 -9.71 15.58 -0.13
C SER A 86 -8.32 16.24 -0.05
N ARG A 87 -7.32 15.53 0.48
CA ARG A 87 -5.93 15.96 0.69
C ARG A 87 -4.96 15.34 -0.32
N LEU A 88 -5.40 14.34 -1.10
CA LEU A 88 -4.58 13.71 -2.12
C LEU A 88 -4.62 14.50 -3.45
N PRO A 89 -3.55 14.44 -4.27
CA PRO A 89 -3.56 14.97 -5.63
C PRO A 89 -4.60 14.28 -6.53
N GLU A 90 -4.85 12.99 -6.26
CA GLU A 90 -5.83 12.14 -6.92
C GLU A 90 -6.51 11.25 -5.87
N PRO A 91 -7.83 11.05 -5.90
CA PRO A 91 -8.49 10.18 -4.93
C PRO A 91 -8.07 8.72 -5.12
N ILE A 92 -8.04 7.99 -4.02
CA ILE A 92 -8.00 6.52 -4.01
C ILE A 92 -9.42 6.02 -3.78
N LEU A 93 -9.92 5.28 -4.76
CA LEU A 93 -11.29 4.78 -4.76
C LEU A 93 -11.36 3.37 -4.16
N PRO A 94 -12.53 2.93 -3.67
CA PRO A 94 -12.72 1.55 -3.20
C PRO A 94 -12.29 0.50 -4.24
N SER A 95 -12.51 0.78 -5.53
CA SER A 95 -12.07 -0.10 -6.61
C SER A 95 -10.55 -0.27 -6.70
N ASP A 96 -9.78 0.75 -6.32
CA ASP A 96 -8.31 0.69 -6.37
C ASP A 96 -7.79 -0.18 -5.21
N ILE A 97 -8.45 -0.10 -4.05
CA ILE A 97 -8.19 -0.94 -2.88
C ILE A 97 -8.52 -2.41 -3.16
N GLU A 98 -9.69 -2.70 -3.74
CA GLU A 98 -10.07 -4.07 -4.10
C GLU A 98 -9.14 -4.63 -5.20
N ALA A 99 -8.69 -3.81 -6.14
CA ALA A 99 -7.72 -4.24 -7.14
C ALA A 99 -6.35 -4.55 -6.52
N ALA A 100 -5.87 -3.75 -5.56
CA ALA A 100 -4.65 -4.03 -4.82
C ALA A 100 -4.75 -5.33 -3.99
N LYS A 101 -5.88 -5.55 -3.33
CA LYS A 101 -6.17 -6.77 -2.57
C LYS A 101 -6.18 -8.02 -3.45
N ALA A 102 -6.84 -7.98 -4.60
CA ALA A 102 -6.85 -9.08 -5.55
C ALA A 102 -5.44 -9.40 -6.07
N GLU A 103 -4.63 -8.37 -6.30
CA GLU A 103 -3.27 -8.50 -6.81
C GLU A 103 -2.30 -9.10 -5.77
N ILE A 104 -2.42 -8.69 -4.50
CA ILE A 104 -1.71 -9.32 -3.39
C ILE A 104 -2.13 -10.79 -3.25
N ALA A 105 -3.43 -11.08 -3.28
CA ALA A 105 -3.93 -12.45 -3.17
C ALA A 105 -3.39 -13.34 -4.30
N TRP A 106 -3.34 -12.82 -5.53
CA TRP A 106 -2.73 -13.51 -6.68
C TRP A 106 -1.23 -13.73 -6.48
N SER A 107 -0.49 -12.71 -6.05
CA SER A 107 0.96 -12.81 -5.84
C SER A 107 1.31 -13.80 -4.73
N LEU A 108 0.53 -13.86 -3.65
CA LEU A 108 0.73 -14.80 -2.55
C LEU A 108 0.25 -16.22 -2.91
N GLY A 109 -0.84 -16.33 -3.66
CA GLY A 109 -1.40 -17.60 -4.11
C GLY A 109 -0.55 -18.29 -5.20
N SER A 110 0.10 -17.51 -6.06
CA SER A 110 1.02 -18.01 -7.11
C SER A 110 2.36 -18.50 -6.55
N ASN A 111 2.66 -18.21 -5.28
CA ASN A 111 3.86 -18.67 -4.56
C ASN A 111 3.57 -19.85 -3.61
N LYS A 112 2.45 -20.56 -3.78
CA LYS A 112 2.31 -21.86 -3.09
C LYS A 112 3.40 -22.80 -3.62
N PRO A 113 4.21 -23.44 -2.75
CA PRO A 113 5.07 -24.52 -3.21
C PRO A 113 4.17 -25.56 -3.89
N GLU A 114 4.52 -25.96 -5.11
CA GLU A 114 3.92 -27.11 -5.76
C GLU A 114 4.02 -28.28 -4.78
N ILE A 115 2.87 -28.70 -4.25
CA ILE A 115 2.81 -29.96 -3.51
C ILE A 115 3.17 -31.02 -4.56
N PRO A 116 4.27 -31.78 -4.38
CA PRO A 116 4.57 -32.85 -5.31
C PRO A 116 3.37 -33.79 -5.28
N ILE A 117 2.74 -33.97 -6.43
CA ILE A 117 1.77 -35.05 -6.60
C ILE A 117 2.62 -36.32 -6.57
N GLU A 118 2.66 -36.99 -5.42
CA GLU A 118 3.21 -38.34 -5.34
C GLU A 118 2.39 -39.23 -6.29
N ALA A 119 3.10 -39.76 -7.29
CA ALA A 119 2.60 -40.70 -8.29
C ALA A 119 2.58 -42.13 -7.76
#